data_AF-A0A1G2VKK0-F1
#
_entry.id   AF-A0A1G2VKK0-F1
#
_cell.length_a   1.000
_cell.length_b   1.000
_cell.length_c   1.000
_cell.angle_alpha   90.00
_cell.angle_beta   90.00
_cell.angle_gamma   90.00
#
_symmetry.space_group_name_H-M   'P 1'
#
loop_
_entity.id
_entity.type
_entity.pdbx_description
1 polymer ?
#
loop_
_entity_poly.entity_id
_entity_poly.type
_entity_poly.pdbx_seq_one_letter_code
_entity_poly.pdbx_strand_id
1 'polypeptide(L)'
;MKRDGYFAITTAIILSILVLMISVSLSLRSFNTRFDSLGFESKDLSRFLALGCLEEAIINVRTSSTYTGSTTVTIGSSTCRVLTITASGTDRIIPTEADINNRRTNLQALYRSSTDTILYIRELIVN
;
A
#
# COMPACT_ATOMS: atom_id res chain seq x y z
N MET A 1 49.69 43.92 -14.20
CA MET A 1 48.70 43.49 -13.19
C MET A 1 47.31 43.38 -13.83
N LYS A 2 46.96 42.28 -14.52
CA LYS A 2 45.59 42.04 -15.06
C LYS A 2 45.27 40.54 -15.29
N ARG A 3 45.99 39.60 -14.66
CA ARG A 3 45.77 38.14 -14.86
C ARG A 3 45.14 37.44 -13.66
N ASP A 4 45.34 37.95 -12.45
CA ASP A 4 44.91 37.27 -11.22
C ASP A 4 43.40 37.44 -10.95
N GLY A 5 42.81 38.57 -11.36
CA GLY A 5 41.37 38.79 -11.23
C GLY A 5 40.50 37.89 -12.11
N TYR A 6 40.99 37.50 -13.30
CA TYR A 6 40.26 36.59 -14.19
C TYR A 6 40.17 35.18 -13.61
N PHE A 7 41.25 34.71 -12.96
CA PHE A 7 41.30 33.40 -12.32
C PHE A 7 40.37 33.30 -11.09
N ALA A 8 40.27 34.38 -10.31
CA ALA A 8 39.34 34.44 -9.18
C ALA A 8 37.88 34.38 -9.62
N ILE A 9 37.53 35.04 -10.74
CA ILE A 9 36.15 35.06 -11.24
C ILE A 9 35.77 33.71 -11.86
N THR A 10 36.66 33.08 -12.64
CA THR A 10 36.37 31.78 -13.27
C THR A 10 36.21 30.68 -12.22
N THR A 11 37.03 30.66 -11.17
CA THR A 11 36.90 29.71 -10.07
C THR A 11 35.60 29.93 -9.28
N ALA A 12 35.23 31.18 -8.99
CA ALA A 12 33.96 31.49 -8.32
C ALA A 12 32.73 31.03 -9.14
N ILE A 13 32.76 31.19 -10.46
CA ILE A 13 31.68 30.73 -11.35
C ILE A 13 31.59 29.20 -11.33
N ILE A 14 32.72 28.50 -11.44
CA ILE A 14 32.74 27.03 -11.41
C ILE A 14 32.21 26.50 -10.08
N LEU A 15 32.64 27.08 -8.96
CA LEU A 15 32.15 26.69 -7.63
C LEU A 15 30.65 26.95 -7.46
N SER A 16 30.15 28.07 -7.98
CA SER A 16 28.72 28.40 -7.93
C SER A 16 27.89 27.37 -8.69
N ILE A 17 28.34 26.95 -9.88
CA ILE A 17 27.69 25.92 -10.69
C ILE A 17 27.69 24.57 -9.97
N LEU A 18 28.78 24.20 -9.31
CA LEU A 18 28.86 22.96 -8.53
C LEU A 18 27.88 22.96 -7.36
N VAL A 19 27.82 24.05 -6.58
CA VAL A 19 26.89 24.18 -5.45
C VAL A 19 25.44 24.14 -5.94
N LEU A 20 25.12 24.77 -7.06
CA LEU A 20 23.80 24.71 -7.69
C LEU A 20 23.41 23.28 -8.07
N MET A 21 24.30 22.53 -8.72
CA MET A 21 24.01 21.13 -9.10
C MET A 21 23.73 20.23 -7.89
N ILE A 22 24.50 20.39 -6.81
CA ILE A 22 24.29 19.65 -5.56
C ILE A 22 22.94 20.02 -4.94
N SER A 23 22.63 21.32 -4.88
CA SER A 23 21.38 21.84 -4.29
C SER A 23 20.15 21.35 -5.05
N VAL A 24 20.19 21.36 -6.39
CA VAL A 24 19.10 20.86 -7.24
C VAL A 24 18.92 19.35 -7.04
N SER A 25 20.02 18.59 -7.03
CA SER A 25 19.98 17.15 -6.81
C SER A 25 19.37 16.77 -5.46
N LEU A 26 19.72 17.51 -4.40
CA LEU A 26 19.17 17.29 -3.06
C LEU A 26 17.69 17.70 -2.97
N SER A 27 17.32 18.81 -3.61
CA SER A 27 15.94 19.29 -3.64
C SER A 27 15.01 18.30 -4.34
N LEU A 28 15.44 17.74 -5.47
CA LEU A 28 14.69 16.71 -6.19
C LEU A 28 14.53 15.43 -5.37
N ARG A 29 15.59 14.99 -4.66
CA ARG A 29 15.52 13.83 -3.76
C ARG A 29 14.58 14.07 -2.57
N SER A 30 14.65 15.24 -1.95
CA SER A 30 13.77 15.60 -0.82
C SER A 30 12.31 15.73 -1.25
N PHE A 31 12.04 16.12 -2.50
CA PHE A 31 10.69 16.15 -3.04
C PHE A 31 10.18 14.73 -3.27
N ASN A 32 10.92 13.88 -4.00
CA ASN A 32 10.50 12.52 -4.33
C ASN A 32 10.25 11.64 -3.09
N THR A 33 11.10 11.73 -2.07
CA THR A 33 10.91 10.99 -0.80
C THR A 33 9.59 11.31 -0.09
N ARG A 34 9.06 12.53 -0.22
CA ARG A 34 7.74 12.89 0.33
C ARG A 34 6.58 12.28 -0.46
N PHE A 35 6.69 12.15 -1.79
CA PHE A 35 5.64 11.51 -2.59
C PHE A 35 5.58 10.01 -2.37
N ASP A 36 6.74 9.36 -2.22
CA ASP A 36 6.80 7.93 -1.91
C ASP A 36 6.08 7.65 -0.57
N SER A 37 6.30 8.48 0.45
CA SER A 37 5.66 8.31 1.78
C SER A 37 4.13 8.32 1.71
N LEU A 38 3.52 9.20 0.90
CA LEU A 38 2.07 9.26 0.72
C LEU A 38 1.52 8.05 -0.06
N GLY A 39 2.32 7.51 -0.99
CA GLY A 39 2.01 6.27 -1.69
C GLY A 39 1.99 5.07 -0.74
N PHE A 40 3.01 4.95 0.10
CA PHE A 40 3.12 3.90 1.12
C PHE A 40 1.99 3.98 2.15
N GLU A 41 1.73 5.15 2.71
CA GLU A 41 0.67 5.33 3.72
C GLU A 41 -0.70 4.89 3.18
N SER A 42 -1.03 5.29 1.96
CA SER A 42 -2.31 4.88 1.35
C SER A 42 -2.43 3.38 1.09
N LYS A 43 -1.31 2.73 0.74
CA LYS A 43 -1.27 1.28 0.53
C LYS A 43 -1.42 0.54 1.86
N ASP A 44 -0.78 1.04 2.91
CA ASP A 44 -0.91 0.49 4.25
C ASP A 44 -2.34 0.65 4.77
N LEU A 45 -2.95 1.82 4.59
CA LEU A 45 -4.37 2.04 4.93
C LEU A 45 -5.30 1.07 4.19
N SER A 46 -5.14 0.89 2.88
CA SER A 46 -5.95 -0.06 2.09
C SER A 46 -5.75 -1.50 2.57
N ARG A 47 -4.52 -1.86 2.95
CA ARG A 47 -4.20 -3.18 3.51
C ARG A 47 -4.86 -3.39 4.87
N PHE A 48 -4.81 -2.40 5.78
CA PHE A 48 -5.48 -2.49 7.07
C PHE A 48 -7.00 -2.59 6.93
N LEU A 49 -7.59 -1.86 5.97
CA LEU A 49 -9.01 -1.94 5.67
C LEU A 49 -9.41 -3.35 5.16
N ALA A 50 -8.62 -3.91 4.24
CA ALA A 50 -8.84 -5.26 3.74
C ALA A 50 -8.70 -6.32 4.84
N LEU A 51 -7.72 -6.16 5.76
CA LEU A 51 -7.56 -7.02 6.93
C LEU A 51 -8.77 -6.95 7.86
N GLY A 52 -9.31 -5.76 8.12
CA GLY A 52 -10.52 -5.61 8.93
C GLY A 52 -11.72 -6.37 8.35
N CYS A 53 -11.94 -6.30 7.03
CA CYS A 53 -12.98 -7.09 6.38
C CYS A 53 -12.71 -8.58 6.39
N LEU A 54 -11.44 -8.98 6.32
CA LEU A 54 -11.07 -10.38 6.42
C LEU A 54 -11.39 -10.92 7.81
N GLU A 55 -11.07 -10.18 8.86
CA GLU A 55 -11.40 -10.56 10.25
C GLU A 55 -12.92 -10.64 10.45
N GLU A 56 -13.67 -9.67 9.95
CA GLU A 56 -15.14 -9.68 9.97
C GLU A 56 -15.70 -10.89 9.21
N ALA A 57 -15.15 -11.21 8.04
CA ALA A 57 -15.55 -12.40 7.28
C ALA A 57 -15.28 -13.69 8.07
N ILE A 58 -14.13 -13.78 8.74
CA ILE A 58 -13.77 -14.95 9.57
C ILE A 58 -14.75 -15.09 10.74
N ILE A 59 -15.10 -13.99 11.41
CA ILE A 59 -16.11 -13.99 12.48
C ILE A 59 -17.45 -14.50 11.94
N ASN A 60 -17.88 -14.03 10.77
CA ASN A 60 -19.13 -14.46 10.14
C ASN A 60 -19.10 -15.94 9.70
N VAL A 61 -17.97 -16.45 9.24
CA VAL A 61 -17.78 -17.88 8.94
C VAL A 61 -17.84 -18.73 10.23
N ARG A 62 -17.35 -18.21 11.36
CA ARG A 62 -17.41 -18.89 12.66
C ARG A 62 -18.83 -18.93 13.23
N THR A 63 -19.60 -17.85 13.08
CA THR A 63 -20.98 -17.76 13.59
C THR A 63 -21.99 -18.47 12.68
N SER A 64 -21.74 -18.49 11.37
CA SER A 64 -22.62 -19.13 10.39
C SER A 64 -21.83 -19.97 9.38
N SER A 65 -22.04 -21.29 9.42
CA SER A 65 -21.44 -22.22 8.47
C SER A 65 -21.97 -22.08 7.04
N THR A 66 -23.06 -21.33 6.84
CA THR A 66 -23.66 -21.03 5.54
C THR A 66 -23.19 -19.71 4.95
N TYR A 67 -22.31 -18.97 5.62
CA TYR A 67 -21.79 -17.71 5.10
C TYR A 67 -20.96 -17.96 3.83
N THR A 68 -21.45 -17.43 2.71
CA THR A 68 -20.82 -17.56 1.38
C THR A 68 -20.03 -16.31 0.98
N GLY A 69 -19.94 -15.29 1.84
CA GLY A 69 -19.32 -14.01 1.52
C GLY A 69 -20.30 -13.02 0.87
N SER A 70 -19.79 -12.17 -0.01
CA SER A 70 -20.52 -11.11 -0.73
C SER A 70 -21.02 -9.95 0.15
N THR A 71 -20.33 -9.66 1.25
CA THR A 71 -20.64 -8.49 2.10
C THR A 71 -19.81 -7.29 1.65
N THR A 72 -20.45 -6.11 1.58
CA THR A 72 -19.75 -4.84 1.35
C THR A 72 -19.86 -3.98 2.60
N VAL A 73 -18.73 -3.51 3.10
CA VAL A 73 -18.59 -2.63 4.24
C VAL A 73 -18.05 -1.28 3.74
N THR A 74 -18.79 -0.21 4.00
CA THR A 74 -18.40 1.15 3.61
C THR A 74 -18.02 1.93 4.86
N ILE A 75 -16.81 2.50 4.87
CA ILE A 75 -16.26 3.29 5.97
C ILE A 75 -15.86 4.66 5.41
N GLY A 76 -16.72 5.67 5.63
CA GLY A 76 -16.51 7.01 5.08
C GLY A 76 -16.48 6.99 3.54
N SER A 77 -15.35 7.42 2.96
CA SER A 77 -15.11 7.38 1.50
C SER A 77 -14.46 6.09 1.00
N SER A 78 -14.15 5.16 1.91
CA SER A 78 -13.49 3.90 1.57
C SER A 78 -14.50 2.76 1.56
N THR A 79 -14.29 1.79 0.68
CA THR A 79 -15.15 0.61 0.59
C THR A 79 -14.32 -0.64 0.70
N CYS A 80 -14.91 -1.67 1.29
CA CYS A 80 -14.27 -2.95 1.42
C CYS A 80 -15.30 -4.07 1.23
N ARG A 81 -14.92 -5.12 0.51
CA ARG A 81 -15.81 -6.14 0.00
C ARG A 81 -15.23 -7.50 0.29
N VAL A 82 -16.01 -8.33 0.95
CA VAL A 82 -15.76 -9.77 1.07
C VAL A 82 -16.36 -10.40 -0.17
N LEU A 83 -15.51 -10.96 -1.04
CA LEU A 83 -15.95 -11.66 -2.24
C LEU A 83 -16.50 -13.05 -1.87
N THR A 84 -17.04 -13.77 -2.86
CA THR A 84 -17.58 -15.10 -2.63
C THR A 84 -16.50 -16.04 -2.07
N ILE A 85 -16.80 -16.68 -0.96
CA ILE A 85 -15.91 -17.63 -0.28
C ILE A 85 -15.97 -18.96 -1.00
N THR A 86 -14.81 -19.48 -1.39
CA THR A 86 -14.70 -20.81 -1.99
C THR A 86 -14.35 -21.82 -0.90
N ALA A 87 -15.17 -22.85 -0.75
CA ALA A 87 -14.95 -23.91 0.22
C ALA A 87 -14.31 -25.15 -0.42
N SER A 88 -13.27 -25.70 0.21
CA SER A 88 -12.65 -26.97 -0.15
C SER A 88 -12.45 -27.82 1.10
N GLY A 89 -13.41 -28.68 1.41
CA GLY A 89 -13.42 -29.47 2.65
C GLY A 89 -13.48 -28.58 3.90
N THR A 90 -12.48 -28.69 4.78
CA THR A 90 -12.35 -27.86 5.99
C THR A 90 -11.75 -26.48 5.72
N ASP A 91 -11.19 -26.28 4.53
CA ASP A 91 -10.49 -25.08 4.16
C ASP A 91 -11.43 -24.13 3.40
N ARG A 92 -11.37 -22.85 3.75
CA ARG A 92 -12.18 -21.77 3.19
C ARG A 92 -11.23 -20.70 2.67
N ILE A 93 -11.34 -20.42 1.38
CA ILE A 93 -10.62 -19.34 0.73
C ILE A 93 -11.50 -18.11 0.82
N ILE A 94 -11.03 -17.09 1.53
CA ILE A 94 -11.76 -15.84 1.76
C ILE A 94 -11.04 -14.73 0.97
N PRO A 95 -11.58 -14.31 -0.18
CA PRO A 95 -11.06 -13.18 -0.93
C PRO A 95 -11.71 -11.89 -0.40
N THR A 96 -10.90 -10.86 -0.19
CA THR A 96 -11.34 -9.53 0.23
C THR A 96 -10.70 -8.47 -0.66
N GLU A 97 -11.47 -7.42 -0.94
CA GLU A 97 -11.08 -6.28 -1.78
C GLU A 97 -11.32 -5.01 -0.97
N ALA A 98 -10.32 -4.16 -0.82
CA ALA A 98 -10.46 -2.82 -0.28
C ALA A 98 -10.17 -1.79 -1.36
N ASP A 99 -10.98 -0.73 -1.40
CA ASP A 99 -10.81 0.43 -2.27
C ASP A 99 -10.79 1.70 -1.41
N ILE A 100 -9.65 2.38 -1.43
CA ILE A 100 -9.47 3.70 -0.81
C ILE A 100 -9.11 4.69 -1.90
N ASN A 101 -9.99 5.63 -2.20
CA ASN A 101 -9.74 6.69 -3.19
C ASN A 101 -9.21 6.14 -4.53
N ASN A 102 -9.81 5.06 -5.05
CA ASN A 102 -9.39 4.40 -6.30
C ASN A 102 -8.04 3.67 -6.23
N ARG A 103 -7.54 3.38 -5.03
CA ARG A 103 -6.43 2.46 -4.77
C ARG A 103 -6.97 1.14 -4.22
N ARG A 104 -6.93 0.11 -5.07
CA ARG A 104 -7.46 -1.21 -4.75
C ARG A 104 -6.40 -2.14 -4.19
N THR A 105 -6.68 -2.76 -3.06
CA THR A 105 -5.87 -3.82 -2.46
C THR A 105 -6.71 -5.07 -2.36
N ASN A 106 -6.23 -6.17 -2.93
CA ASN A 106 -6.90 -7.45 -2.88
C ASN A 106 -6.12 -8.39 -1.96
N LEU A 107 -6.76 -8.93 -0.94
CA LEU A 107 -6.19 -9.94 -0.06
C LEU A 107 -6.92 -11.26 -0.23
N GLN A 108 -6.19 -12.35 -0.13
CA GLN A 108 -6.77 -13.68 -0.02
C GLN A 108 -6.20 -14.39 1.19
N ALA A 109 -7.08 -14.91 2.03
CA ALA A 109 -6.72 -15.76 3.16
C ALA A 109 -7.21 -17.18 2.98
N LEU A 110 -6.42 -18.13 3.49
CA LEU A 110 -6.86 -19.51 3.69
C LEU A 110 -7.17 -19.72 5.17
N TYR A 111 -8.44 -19.95 5.46
CA TYR A 111 -8.95 -20.20 6.79
C TYR A 111 -9.37 -21.66 6.94
N ARG A 112 -8.96 -22.33 8.02
CA ARG A 112 -9.33 -23.72 8.31
C ARG A 112 -10.35 -23.78 9.43
N SER A 113 -11.56 -24.24 9.11
CA SER A 113 -12.69 -24.29 10.04
C SER A 113 -12.57 -25.40 11.10
N SER A 114 -11.74 -26.43 10.91
CA SER A 114 -11.59 -27.54 11.88
C SER A 114 -10.70 -27.19 13.08
N THR A 115 -9.72 -26.32 12.88
CA THR A 115 -8.77 -25.86 13.89
C THR A 115 -8.93 -24.41 14.25
N ASP A 116 -9.84 -23.70 13.57
CA ASP A 116 -10.13 -22.30 13.80
C ASP A 116 -8.93 -21.36 13.56
N THR A 117 -8.10 -21.69 12.55
CA THR A 117 -6.82 -21.02 12.28
C THR A 117 -6.74 -20.43 10.88
N ILE A 118 -6.08 -19.27 10.76
CA ILE A 118 -5.62 -18.74 9.48
C ILE A 118 -4.29 -19.41 9.12
N LEU A 119 -4.21 -20.01 7.95
CA LEU A 119 -3.00 -20.70 7.48
C LEU A 119 -2.04 -19.72 6.79
N TYR A 120 -2.57 -18.86 5.92
CA TYR A 120 -1.80 -17.80 5.29
C TYR A 120 -2.72 -16.67 4.82
N ILE A 121 -2.11 -15.50 4.61
CA ILE A 121 -2.70 -14.33 3.96
C ILE A 121 -1.75 -13.91 2.85
N ARG A 122 -2.25 -13.68 1.65
CA ARG A 122 -1.47 -13.15 0.53
C ARG A 122 -2.17 -11.97 -0.14
N GLU A 123 -1.40 -10.99 -0.56
CA GLU A 123 -1.87 -9.89 -1.41
C GLU A 123 -1.88 -10.36 -2.86
N LEU A 124 -3.01 -10.15 -3.55
CA LEU A 124 -3.16 -10.42 -4.97
C LEU A 124 -2.89 -9.13 -5.73
N ILE A 125 -1.78 -9.09 -6.45
CA ILE A 125 -1.47 -8.00 -7.37
C ILE A 125 -2.42 -8.13 -8.56
N VAL A 126 -3.41 -7.25 -8.65
CA VAL A 126 -4.25 -7.14 -9.84
C VAL A 126 -3.53 -6.18 -10.78
N ASN A 127 -3.13 -6.71 -11.94
CA ASN A 127 -2.43 -5.99 -13.01
C ASN A 127 -3.38 -5.03 -13.72
#